data_AF-Q0CJ71-F1
#
_entry.id   AF-Q0CJ71-F1
#
_cell.length_a   1.000
_cell.length_b   1.000
_cell.length_c   1.000
_cell.angle_alpha   90.00
_cell.angle_beta   90.00
_cell.angle_gamma   90.00
#
_symmetry.space_group_name_H-M   'P 1'
#
loop_
_entity.id
_entity.type
_entity.pdbx_description
1 polymer ?
#
loop_
_entity_poly.entity_id
_entity_poly.type
_entity_poly.pdbx_seq_one_letter_code
_entity_poly.pdbx_strand_id
1 'polypeptide(L)'
;MGAQTKELLDRYQSDIFLCSASGWHPGMVGGYPTVSIPIGTFPPDTPVQKRPASGLVQKAPGVPFSIVMVARRWEDQKLLDIAHIFEQAMDIQDSLHLKIEPTVEIQVSDRTT
;
A
#
# COMPACT_ATOMS: atom_id res chain seq x y z
N MET A 1 -13.77 -16.50 -9.12
CA MET A 1 -12.60 -15.95 -8.39
C MET A 1 -13.01 -14.57 -7.88
N GLY A 2 -13.02 -14.32 -6.57
CA GLY A 2 -13.45 -13.03 -5.99
C GLY A 2 -14.48 -13.12 -4.85
N ALA A 3 -15.00 -14.31 -4.52
CA ALA A 3 -15.87 -14.47 -3.33
C ALA A 3 -15.08 -14.75 -2.05
N GLN A 4 -13.82 -15.17 -2.18
CA GLN A 4 -12.98 -15.59 -1.06
C GLN A 4 -12.74 -14.46 -0.06
N THR A 5 -12.64 -13.21 -0.52
CA THR A 5 -12.49 -12.04 0.36
C THR A 5 -13.70 -11.90 1.29
N LYS A 6 -14.92 -11.93 0.75
CA LYS A 6 -16.14 -11.86 1.57
C LYS A 6 -16.21 -13.01 2.57
N GLU A 7 -15.96 -14.24 2.10
CA GLU A 7 -15.97 -15.43 2.95
C GLU A 7 -14.97 -15.32 4.11
N LEU A 8 -13.74 -14.85 3.84
CA LEU A 8 -12.71 -14.68 4.85
C LEU A 8 -13.09 -13.62 5.89
N LEU A 9 -13.57 -12.46 5.45
CA LEU A 9 -13.99 -11.38 6.34
C LEU A 9 -15.21 -11.78 7.18
N ASP A 10 -16.16 -12.54 6.62
CA ASP A 10 -17.33 -13.05 7.35
C ASP A 10 -16.96 -14.11 8.37
N ARG A 11 -16.15 -15.11 7.96
CA ARG A 11 -15.77 -16.24 8.81
C ARG A 11 -15.03 -15.78 10.06
N TYR A 12 -14.14 -14.80 9.92
CA TYR A 12 -13.33 -14.28 11.03
C TYR A 12 -13.88 -12.98 11.62
N GLN A 13 -15.09 -12.57 11.23
CA GLN A 13 -15.75 -11.34 11.71
C GLN A 13 -14.79 -10.13 11.68
N SER A 14 -14.01 -10.02 10.61
CA SER A 14 -12.98 -8.99 10.45
C SER A 14 -13.45 -7.89 9.50
N ASP A 15 -13.04 -6.65 9.76
CA ASP A 15 -13.31 -5.51 8.89
C ASP A 15 -12.37 -5.48 7.67
N ILE A 16 -11.10 -5.82 7.89
CA ILE A 16 -10.05 -5.86 6.86
C ILE A 16 -9.21 -7.12 6.96
N PHE A 17 -8.49 -7.46 5.90
CA PHE A 17 -7.36 -8.38 5.98
C PHE A 17 -6.10 -7.72 5.39
N LEU A 18 -4.95 -8.24 5.82
CA LEU A 18 -3.64 -7.77 5.40
C LEU A 18 -2.98 -8.76 4.44
N CYS A 19 -2.28 -8.27 3.43
CA CYS A 19 -1.44 -9.08 2.56
C CYS A 19 -0.18 -8.33 2.13
N SER A 20 0.81 -9.08 1.64
CA SER A 20 2.02 -8.49 1.07
C SER A 20 1.70 -7.68 -0.18
N ALA A 21 2.28 -6.48 -0.31
CA ALA A 21 2.12 -5.62 -1.47
C ALA A 21 2.72 -6.18 -2.77
N SER A 22 3.62 -7.17 -2.68
CA SER A 22 4.36 -7.68 -3.83
C SER A 22 3.67 -8.85 -4.57
N GLY A 23 2.39 -9.11 -4.31
CA GLY A 23 1.71 -10.31 -4.78
C GLY A 23 0.28 -10.07 -5.27
N TRP A 24 -0.21 -11.04 -6.05
CA TRP A 24 -1.62 -11.12 -6.41
C TRP A 24 -2.44 -11.49 -5.17
N HIS A 25 -3.49 -10.72 -4.89
CA HIS A 25 -4.40 -11.01 -3.77
C HIS A 25 -5.86 -11.04 -4.24
N PRO A 26 -6.74 -11.80 -3.55
CA PRO A 26 -8.14 -12.00 -4.00
C PRO A 26 -8.94 -10.70 -4.16
N GLY A 27 -8.56 -9.65 -3.43
CA GLY A 27 -9.17 -8.32 -3.52
C GLY A 27 -9.09 -7.71 -4.94
N MET A 28 -7.97 -7.92 -5.65
CA MET A 28 -7.75 -7.35 -6.98
C MET A 28 -8.75 -7.87 -8.03
N VAL A 29 -9.04 -9.17 -8.00
CA VAL A 29 -9.97 -9.79 -8.96
C VAL A 29 -11.42 -9.66 -8.50
N GLY A 30 -11.63 -9.58 -7.19
CA GLY A 30 -12.95 -9.40 -6.62
C GLY A 30 -13.47 -7.97 -6.64
N GLY A 31 -12.70 -6.97 -7.09
CA GLY A 31 -13.11 -5.56 -7.06
C GLY A 31 -13.36 -5.06 -5.64
N TYR A 32 -12.50 -5.45 -4.69
CA TYR A 32 -12.57 -4.97 -3.31
C TYR A 32 -11.65 -3.76 -3.13
N PRO A 33 -12.05 -2.76 -2.34
CA PRO A 33 -11.22 -1.61 -2.05
C PRO A 33 -9.93 -2.07 -1.35
N THR A 34 -8.83 -1.49 -1.81
CA THR A 34 -7.48 -1.91 -1.46
C THR A 34 -6.61 -0.67 -1.31
N VAL A 35 -5.87 -0.57 -0.21
CA VAL A 35 -4.92 0.53 0.05
C VAL A 35 -3.58 -0.07 0.45
N SER A 36 -2.49 0.43 -0.12
CA SER A 36 -1.12 0.06 0.25
C SER A 36 -0.54 1.14 1.14
N ILE A 37 -0.10 0.79 2.34
CA ILE A 37 0.54 1.72 3.28
C ILE A 37 2.02 1.34 3.46
N PRO A 38 2.96 2.28 3.27
CA PRO A 38 4.37 2.02 3.52
C PRO A 38 4.58 1.74 5.02
N ILE A 39 5.45 0.78 5.32
CA ILE A 39 5.73 0.37 6.71
C ILE A 39 7.22 0.43 7.07
N GLY A 40 8.06 0.87 6.14
CA GLY A 40 9.47 1.10 6.36
C GLY A 40 10.30 1.00 5.09
N THR A 41 11.61 1.03 5.27
CA THR A 41 12.60 0.91 4.21
C THR A 41 13.59 -0.21 4.50
N PHE A 42 14.19 -0.77 3.45
CA PHE A 42 15.22 -1.79 3.59
C PHE A 42 16.47 -1.23 4.28
N PRO A 43 17.03 -1.93 5.29
CA PRO A 43 18.23 -1.50 6.02
C PRO A 43 19.47 -1.24 5.13
N PRO A 44 20.45 -0.44 5.61
CA PRO A 44 21.66 -0.08 4.86
C PRO A 44 22.49 -1.26 4.33
N ASP A 45 22.47 -2.40 5.00
CA ASP A 45 23.20 -3.62 4.68
C ASP A 45 22.45 -4.53 3.69
N THR A 46 21.27 -4.12 3.21
CA THR A 46 20.48 -4.92 2.26
C THR A 46 21.22 -5.09 0.94
N PRO A 47 21.50 -6.33 0.48
CA PRO A 47 22.13 -6.55 -0.82
C PRO A 47 21.19 -6.13 -1.95
N VAL A 48 21.76 -5.53 -3.01
CA VAL A 48 20.99 -5.16 -4.21
C VAL A 48 20.53 -6.43 -4.92
N GLN A 49 19.22 -6.69 -4.90
CA GLN A 49 18.59 -7.82 -5.58
C GLN A 49 17.76 -7.29 -6.75
N LYS A 50 18.02 -7.85 -7.93
CA LYS A 50 17.26 -7.57 -9.14
C LYS A 50 16.22 -8.65 -9.37
N ARG A 51 15.03 -8.25 -9.84
CA ARG A 51 13.99 -9.20 -10.23
C ARG A 51 14.45 -9.95 -11.49
N PRO A 52 14.50 -11.29 -11.50
CA PRO A 52 14.99 -12.05 -12.66
C PRO A 52 14.23 -11.75 -13.96
N ALA A 53 12.92 -11.52 -13.87
CA ALA A 53 12.07 -11.28 -15.02
C ALA A 53 12.27 -9.91 -15.71
N SER A 54 12.69 -8.88 -14.97
CA SER A 54 12.77 -7.51 -15.51
C SER A 54 14.17 -6.89 -15.42
N GLY A 55 15.09 -7.48 -14.65
CA GLY A 55 16.40 -6.89 -14.36
C GLY A 55 16.36 -5.63 -13.50
N LEU A 56 15.17 -5.19 -13.06
CA LEU A 56 14.98 -4.01 -12.21
C LEU A 56 15.31 -4.32 -10.75
N VAL A 57 15.79 -3.32 -10.02
CA VAL A 57 16.04 -3.42 -8.57
C VAL A 57 14.71 -3.69 -7.86
N GLN A 58 14.66 -4.78 -7.10
CA GLN A 58 13.52 -5.17 -6.28
C GLN A 58 13.76 -4.90 -4.80
N LYS A 59 15.00 -5.11 -4.33
CA LYS A 59 15.43 -4.82 -2.96
C LYS A 59 16.80 -4.16 -3.00
N ALA A 60 16.97 -3.10 -2.23
CA ALA A 60 18.22 -2.38 -2.04
C ALA A 60 18.08 -1.47 -0.80
N PRO A 61 19.17 -0.95 -0.24
CA PRO A 61 19.11 -0.03 0.89
C PRO A 61 18.20 1.17 0.61
N GLY A 62 17.35 1.53 1.58
CA GLY A 62 16.43 2.66 1.50
C GLY A 62 15.23 2.47 0.56
N VAL A 63 15.07 1.32 -0.10
CA VAL A 63 13.88 1.03 -0.91
C VAL A 63 12.67 0.85 0.03
N PRO A 64 11.54 1.54 -0.18
CA PRO A 64 10.36 1.37 0.67
C PRO A 64 9.65 0.04 0.39
N PHE A 65 9.04 -0.52 1.42
CA PHE A 65 8.12 -1.65 1.31
C PHE A 65 6.82 -1.36 2.08
N SER A 66 5.75 -2.00 1.63
CA SER A 66 4.40 -1.70 2.11
C SER A 66 3.61 -2.97 2.44
N ILE A 67 2.56 -2.76 3.22
CA ILE A 67 1.50 -3.74 3.44
C ILE A 67 0.24 -3.30 2.72
N VAL A 68 -0.54 -4.25 2.23
CA VAL A 68 -1.81 -3.98 1.57
C VAL A 68 -2.95 -4.35 2.52
N MET A 69 -3.85 -3.39 2.71
CA MET A 69 -5.11 -3.54 3.43
C MET A 69 -6.24 -3.69 2.43
N VAL A 70 -7.11 -4.67 2.66
CA VAL A 70 -8.28 -4.92 1.80
C VAL A 70 -9.53 -4.97 2.67
N ALA A 71 -10.54 -4.16 2.32
CA ALA A 71 -11.82 -4.12 3.01
C ALA A 71 -12.94 -4.74 2.17
N ARG A 72 -14.18 -4.74 2.70
CA ARG A 72 -15.38 -5.16 1.96
C ARG A 72 -15.68 -4.18 0.83
N ARG A 73 -16.39 -4.65 -0.19
CA ARG A 73 -16.87 -3.76 -1.26
C ARG A 73 -17.68 -2.62 -0.67
N TRP A 74 -17.42 -1.41 -1.17
CA TRP A 74 -18.12 -0.18 -0.81
C TRP A 74 -17.83 0.33 0.61
N GLU A 75 -16.85 -0.24 1.32
CA GLU A 75 -16.37 0.26 2.61
C GLU A 75 -15.08 1.11 2.47
N ASP A 76 -14.93 1.81 1.34
CA ASP A 76 -13.77 2.65 1.03
C ASP A 76 -13.48 3.68 2.12
N GLN A 77 -14.52 4.34 2.66
CA GLN A 77 -14.36 5.32 3.74
C GLN A 77 -13.75 4.68 5.00
N LYS A 78 -14.29 3.54 5.44
CA LYS A 78 -13.78 2.82 6.61
C LYS A 78 -12.33 2.38 6.38
N LEU A 79 -12.02 1.88 5.18
CA LEU A 79 -10.65 1.50 4.82
C LEU A 79 -9.68 2.68 4.89
N LEU A 80 -10.08 3.86 4.38
CA LEU A 80 -9.26 5.06 4.42
C LEU A 80 -9.05 5.57 5.85
N ASP A 81 -10.09 5.55 6.69
CA ASP A 81 -9.98 5.95 8.10
C ASP A 81 -8.98 5.06 8.85
N ILE A 82 -9.08 3.74 8.67
CA ILE A 82 -8.15 2.77 9.27
C ILE A 82 -6.72 2.99 8.73
N ALA A 83 -6.58 3.14 7.42
CA ALA A 83 -5.29 3.32 6.78
C ALA A 83 -4.60 4.60 7.25
N HIS A 84 -5.35 5.69 7.40
CA HIS A 84 -4.84 6.96 7.92
C HIS A 84 -4.34 6.82 9.36
N ILE A 85 -5.13 6.22 10.26
CA ILE A 85 -4.70 6.00 11.65
C ILE A 85 -3.45 5.12 11.69
N PHE A 86 -3.40 4.08 10.87
CA PHE A 86 -2.26 3.17 10.81
C PHE A 86 -0.99 3.88 10.29
N GLU A 87 -1.11 4.68 9.23
CA GLU A 87 0.00 5.48 8.69
C GLU A 87 0.55 6.44 9.76
N GLN A 88 -0.32 7.15 10.47
CA GLN A 88 0.05 8.05 11.56
C GLN A 88 0.73 7.31 12.73
N ALA A 89 0.31 6.07 13.03
CA ALA A 89 0.91 5.27 14.08
C ALA A 89 2.29 4.68 13.72
N MET A 90 2.52 4.43 12.43
CA MET A 90 3.79 3.88 11.94
C MET A 90 4.90 4.93 11.91
N ASP A 91 4.57 6.20 11.69
CA ASP A 91 5.48 7.35 11.75
C ASP A 91 6.82 7.12 11.00
N ILE A 92 6.71 6.67 9.75
CA ILE A 92 7.89 6.30 8.95
C ILE A 92 8.38 7.43 8.04
N GLN A 93 7.82 8.63 8.15
CA GLN A 93 8.10 9.74 7.22
C GLN A 93 9.61 10.06 7.17
N ASP A 94 10.27 10.12 8.34
CA ASP A 94 11.71 10.40 8.43
C ASP A 94 12.59 9.31 7.79
N SER A 95 12.07 8.08 7.66
CA SER A 95 12.79 6.98 7.01
C SER A 95 12.68 6.98 5.49
N LEU A 96 11.75 7.77 4.94
CA LEU A 96 11.48 7.86 3.50
C LEU A 96 12.32 8.96 2.87
N HIS A 97 13.34 8.55 2.10
CA HIS A 97 14.14 9.48 1.32
C HIS A 97 13.75 9.42 -0.16
N LEU A 98 13.11 10.49 -0.65
CA LEU A 98 12.83 10.66 -2.07
C LEU A 98 14.15 10.83 -2.83
N LYS A 99 14.41 9.97 -3.81
CA LYS A 99 15.57 10.12 -4.71
C LYS A 99 15.37 11.25 -5.73
N ILE A 100 14.13 11.57 -6.02
CA ILE A 100 13.71 12.64 -6.93
C ILE A 100 12.63 13.41 -6.20
N GLU A 101 12.86 14.70 -5.98
CA GLU A 101 11.90 15.58 -5.33
C GLU A 101 11.13 16.38 -6.39
N PRO A 102 9.82 16.59 -6.20
CA PRO A 102 9.05 17.44 -7.09
C PRO A 102 9.56 18.89 -7.00
N THR A 103 9.88 19.49 -8.14
CA THR A 103 10.39 20.88 -8.23
C THR A 103 9.31 21.91 -8.58
N VAL A 104 8.10 21.44 -8.89
CA VAL A 104 6.98 22.28 -9.33
C VAL A 104 5.72 21.83 -8.61
N GLU A 105 5.04 22.77 -7.97
CA GLU A 105 3.71 22.57 -7.42
C GLU A 105 2.66 22.95 -8.47
N ILE A 106 1.75 22.02 -8.76
CA ILE A 106 0.64 22.28 -9.67
C ILE A 106 -0.43 23.05 -8.90
N GLN A 107 -0.65 24.30 -9.29
CA GLN A 107 -1.69 25.12 -8.71
C GLN A 107 -3.07 24.52 -9.01
N VAL A 108 -3.94 24.46 -8.01
CA VAL A 108 -5.34 24.08 -8.22
C VAL A 108 -5.99 25.21 -9.02
N SER A 109 -6.47 24.93 -10.23
CA SER A 109 -7.23 25.93 -10.99
C SER A 109 -8.53 26.20 -10.24
N ASP A 110 -8.79 27.46 -9.89
CA ASP A 110 -10.09 27.89 -9.38
C ASP A 110 -11.15 27.57 -10.43
N ARG A 111 -11.86 26.46 -10.27
CA ARG A 111 -13.07 26.20 -11.04
C ARG A 111 -14.17 27.04 -10.41
N THR A 112 -14.27 28.29 -10.86
CA THR A 112 -15.43 29.14 -10.63
C THR A 112 -16.66 28.39 -11.15
N THR A 113 -17.53 27.98 -10.22
CA THR A 113 -18.84 27.41 -10.53
C THR A 113 -19.82 28.53 -10.79
#